data_AF-A0A7U9RFA6-F1
#
_entry.id   AF-A0A7U9RFA6-F1
#
_cell.length_a   1.000
_cell.length_b   1.000
_cell.length_c   1.000
_cell.angle_alpha   90.00
_cell.angle_beta   90.00
_cell.angle_gamma   90.00
#
_symmetry.space_group_name_H-M   'P 1'
#
loop_
_entity.id
_entity.type
_entity.pdbx_description
1 polymer ?
#
loop_
_entity_poly.entity_id
_entity_poly.type
_entity_poly.pdbx_seq_one_letter_code
_entity_poly.pdbx_strand_id
1 'polypeptide(L)'
;MAYKKIPLEEQLEKAGRERIHPEYDACAIRAFGRMPLSDYMKNDNCRTRLAMMLGIPTERLEEMTVRETAALISRHKRPGPGALPHRELLRLFAAPMSEAYRAWKEAQDAKKEEA
;
A
#
# COMPACT_ATOMS: atom_id res chain seq x y z
N MET A 1 37.00 -25.14 13.10
CA MET A 1 36.30 -23.90 13.50
C MET A 1 34.95 -24.27 14.08
N ALA A 2 34.70 -23.98 15.36
CA ALA A 2 33.42 -24.29 15.99
C ALA A 2 32.44 -23.14 15.75
N TYR A 3 31.36 -23.40 15.01
CA TYR A 3 30.29 -22.42 14.85
C TYR A 3 29.60 -22.20 16.19
N LYS A 4 29.81 -21.04 16.81
CA LYS A 4 29.06 -20.64 18.01
C LYS A 4 27.62 -20.37 17.59
N LYS A 5 26.68 -21.19 18.09
CA LYS A 5 25.24 -20.93 17.96
C LYS A 5 24.92 -19.67 18.78
N ILE A 6 24.50 -18.62 18.10
CA ILE A 6 23.99 -17.41 18.73
C ILE A 6 22.67 -17.80 19.44
N PRO A 7 22.48 -17.45 20.73
CA PRO A 7 21.24 -17.70 21.45
C PRO A 7 20.04 -17.08 20.74
N LEU A 8 18.90 -17.79 20.75
CA LEU A 8 17.67 -17.36 20.07
C LEU A 8 17.21 -15.96 20.53
N GLU A 9 17.43 -15.63 21.79
CA GLU A 9 17.08 -14.33 22.37
C GLU A 9 17.91 -13.18 21.79
N GLU A 10 19.21 -13.38 21.54
CA GLU A 10 20.06 -12.39 20.83
C GLU A 10 19.67 -12.27 19.35
N GLN A 11 19.22 -13.37 18.72
CA GLN A 11 18.70 -13.32 17.36
C GLN A 11 17.39 -12.53 17.29
N LEU A 12 16.51 -12.72 18.27
CA LEU A 12 15.22 -12.01 18.38
C LEU A 12 15.41 -10.53 18.76
N GLU A 13 16.38 -10.18 19.60
CA GLU A 13 16.73 -8.76 19.86
C GLU A 13 17.32 -8.07 18.63
N LYS A 14 18.17 -8.77 17.86
CA LYS A 14 18.68 -8.25 16.57
C LYS A 14 17.55 -8.04 15.56
N ALA A 15 16.67 -9.03 15.40
CA ALA A 15 15.50 -8.94 14.52
C ALA A 15 14.49 -7.89 14.99
N GLY A 16 14.32 -7.71 16.31
CA GLY A 16 13.45 -6.70 16.91
C GLY A 16 13.98 -5.27 16.80
N ARG A 17 15.30 -5.08 16.61
CA ARG A 17 15.92 -3.79 16.27
C ARG A 17 15.82 -3.46 14.78
N GLU A 18 15.72 -4.45 13.91
CA GLU A 18 15.37 -4.29 12.49
C GLU A 18 13.85 -4.08 12.33
N ARG A 19 13.35 -2.99 12.90
CA ARG A 19 12.06 -2.40 12.48
C ARG A 19 12.21 -1.94 11.03
N ILE A 20 11.87 -2.79 10.07
CA ILE A 20 11.84 -2.51 8.63
C ILE A 20 13.24 -2.09 8.13
N HIS A 21 13.94 -2.97 7.41
CA HIS A 21 15.26 -2.66 6.80
C HIS A 21 15.22 -1.24 6.17
N PRO A 22 16.26 -0.39 6.32
CA PRO A 22 16.27 0.96 5.73
C PRO A 22 16.14 0.96 4.19
N GLU A 23 16.30 -0.23 3.59
CA GLU A 23 16.15 -0.52 2.17
C GLU A 23 14.81 -1.19 1.81
N TYR A 24 13.92 -1.46 2.78
CA TYR A 24 12.48 -1.66 2.63
C TYR A 24 11.76 -0.30 2.89
N ASP A 25 11.65 0.62 1.95
CA ASP A 25 11.74 0.34 0.52
C ASP A 25 11.80 1.65 -0.27
N ALA A 26 12.81 2.50 -0.07
CA ALA A 26 12.87 3.76 -0.82
C ALA A 26 12.80 3.51 -2.33
N CYS A 27 13.36 2.40 -2.82
CA CYS A 27 13.22 1.99 -4.22
C CYS A 27 11.83 1.41 -4.54
N ALA A 28 11.24 0.47 -3.80
CA ALA A 28 9.89 0.02 -4.14
C ALA A 28 8.83 1.09 -3.91
N ILE A 29 8.90 1.89 -2.84
CA ILE A 29 8.04 3.06 -2.63
C ILE A 29 8.18 4.05 -3.80
N ARG A 30 9.40 4.29 -4.30
CA ARG A 30 9.61 5.10 -5.51
C ARG A 30 9.06 4.42 -6.77
N ALA A 31 9.18 3.11 -6.90
CA ALA A 31 8.68 2.34 -8.03
C ALA A 31 7.15 2.30 -8.05
N PHE A 32 6.51 1.94 -6.94
CA PHE A 32 5.07 2.05 -6.71
C PHE A 32 4.60 3.48 -6.95
N GLY A 33 5.30 4.47 -6.40
CA GLY A 33 4.96 5.87 -6.59
C GLY A 33 5.03 6.34 -8.05
N ARG A 34 5.86 5.73 -8.90
CA ARG A 34 5.97 6.03 -10.34
C ARG A 34 5.00 5.22 -11.19
N MET A 35 4.35 4.21 -10.63
CA MET A 35 3.40 3.37 -11.36
C MET A 35 2.20 4.23 -11.80
N PRO A 36 1.72 4.08 -13.04
CA PRO A 36 0.44 4.61 -13.45
C PRO A 36 -0.66 4.13 -12.49
N LEU A 37 -1.59 5.01 -12.15
CA LEU A 37 -2.67 4.64 -11.23
C LEU A 37 -3.56 3.54 -11.84
N SER A 38 -3.71 3.49 -13.16
CA SER A 38 -4.37 2.43 -13.89
C SER A 38 -3.76 1.04 -13.61
N ASP A 39 -2.44 0.96 -13.56
CA ASP A 39 -1.72 -0.30 -13.29
C ASP A 39 -1.83 -0.71 -11.82
N TYR A 40 -1.81 0.26 -10.91
CA TYR A 40 -1.95 0.05 -9.47
C TYR A 40 -3.40 -0.30 -9.07
N MET A 41 -4.39 0.36 -9.67
CA MET A 41 -5.82 0.17 -9.42
C MET A 41 -6.53 -0.38 -10.65
N LYS A 42 -6.38 -1.69 -10.90
CA LYS A 42 -7.00 -2.36 -12.05
C LYS A 42 -8.53 -2.36 -12.05
N ASN A 43 -9.17 -2.02 -10.93
CA ASN A 43 -10.62 -1.97 -10.81
C ASN A 43 -11.16 -0.59 -11.20
N ASP A 44 -11.81 -0.50 -12.35
CA ASP A 44 -12.41 0.72 -12.91
C ASP A 44 -13.40 1.38 -11.96
N ASN A 45 -14.21 0.59 -11.25
CA ASN A 45 -15.18 1.12 -10.28
C ASN A 45 -14.49 1.84 -9.12
N CYS A 46 -13.36 1.31 -8.65
CA CYS A 46 -12.57 1.95 -7.59
C CYS A 46 -11.90 3.24 -8.09
N ARG A 47 -11.41 3.25 -9.34
CA ARG A 47 -10.82 4.44 -9.97
C ARG A 47 -11.85 5.55 -10.16
N THR A 48 -13.01 5.24 -10.73
CA THR A 48 -14.11 6.21 -10.93
C THR A 48 -14.58 6.82 -9.62
N ARG A 49 -14.75 5.99 -8.58
CA ARG A 49 -15.11 6.48 -7.24
C ARG A 49 -14.02 7.39 -6.67
N LEU A 50 -12.75 7.03 -6.83
CA LEU A 50 -11.64 7.86 -6.38
C LEU A 50 -11.61 9.23 -7.09
N ALA A 51 -11.83 9.27 -8.40
CA ALA A 51 -11.92 10.51 -9.18
C ALA A 51 -13.07 11.40 -8.70
N MET A 52 -14.27 10.82 -8.51
CA MET A 52 -15.43 11.53 -7.95
C MET A 52 -15.13 12.13 -6.58
N MET A 53 -14.51 11.36 -5.69
CA MET A 53 -14.17 11.83 -4.34
C MET A 53 -13.08 12.90 -4.32
N LEU A 54 -12.18 12.90 -5.30
CA LEU A 54 -11.17 13.93 -5.48
C LEU A 54 -11.67 15.15 -6.27
N GLY A 55 -12.90 15.10 -6.79
CA GLY A 55 -13.49 16.19 -7.58
C GLY A 55 -12.77 16.44 -8.90
N ILE A 56 -12.20 15.41 -9.52
CA ILE A 56 -11.47 15.50 -10.79
C ILE A 56 -12.06 14.56 -11.85
N PRO A 57 -11.90 14.88 -13.14
CA PRO A 57 -12.27 13.98 -14.23
C PRO A 57 -11.51 12.65 -14.14
N THR A 58 -12.17 11.57 -14.57
CA THR A 58 -11.59 10.21 -14.59
C THR A 58 -10.38 10.12 -15.49
N GLU A 59 -10.40 10.80 -16.63
CA GLU A 59 -9.32 10.80 -17.64
C GLU A 59 -8.05 11.38 -17.03
N ARG A 60 -8.21 12.43 -16.21
CA ARG A 60 -7.09 13.03 -15.48
C ARG A 60 -6.50 12.06 -14.45
N LEU A 61 -7.32 11.21 -13.85
CA LEU A 61 -6.87 10.23 -12.88
C LEU A 61 -6.08 9.08 -13.55
N GLU A 62 -6.38 8.76 -14.82
CA GLU A 62 -5.70 7.72 -15.58
C GLU A 62 -4.28 8.09 -15.99
N GLU A 63 -4.04 9.38 -16.23
CA GLU A 63 -2.71 9.92 -16.56
C GLU A 63 -1.81 10.08 -15.34
N MET A 64 -2.35 9.93 -14.12
CA MET A 64 -1.63 10.17 -12.88
C MET A 64 -0.86 8.95 -12.40
N THR A 65 0.25 9.21 -11.74
CA THR A 65 0.98 8.21 -10.95
C THR A 65 0.37 8.05 -9.56
N VAL A 66 0.60 6.88 -8.95
CA VAL A 66 0.24 6.59 -7.55
C VAL A 66 0.73 7.69 -6.60
N ARG A 67 1.94 8.23 -6.81
CA ARG A 67 2.50 9.30 -5.99
C ARG A 67 1.73 10.60 -6.13
N GLU A 68 1.35 10.99 -7.35
CA GLU A 68 0.61 12.23 -7.59
C GLU A 68 -0.80 12.13 -7.00
N THR A 69 -1.45 10.98 -7.12
CA THR A 69 -2.76 10.72 -6.50
C THR A 69 -2.67 10.75 -4.98
N ALA A 70 -1.64 10.13 -4.39
CA ALA A 70 -1.38 10.20 -2.96
C ALA A 70 -1.13 11.65 -2.49
N ALA A 71 -0.42 12.46 -3.29
CA ALA A 71 -0.20 13.87 -3.01
C ALA A 71 -1.52 14.66 -3.05
N LEU A 72 -2.41 14.41 -4.01
CA LEU A 72 -3.74 15.01 -4.04
C LEU A 72 -4.56 14.65 -2.80
N ILE A 73 -4.62 13.36 -2.43
CA ILE A 73 -5.32 12.91 -1.22
C ILE A 73 -4.75 13.59 0.02
N SER A 74 -3.42 13.78 0.11
CA SER A 74 -2.79 14.45 1.25
C SER A 74 -3.18 15.93 1.38
N ARG A 75 -3.40 16.61 0.24
CA ARG A 75 -3.84 18.01 0.16
C ARG A 75 -5.34 18.17 0.45
N HIS A 76 -6.11 17.11 0.25
CA HIS A 76 -7.53 17.03 0.58
C HIS A 76 -7.82 17.11 2.10
N LYS A 77 -6.80 17.30 2.95
CA LYS A 77 -6.90 17.43 4.42
C LYS A 77 -7.72 18.62 4.96
N ARG A 78 -8.22 19.53 4.13
CA ARG A 78 -9.12 20.61 4.59
C ARG A 78 -10.57 20.33 4.16
N PRO A 79 -11.36 19.61 4.97
CA PRO A 79 -12.77 19.43 4.69
C PRO A 79 -13.51 20.74 4.97
N GLY A 80 -14.13 21.30 3.93
CA GLY A 80 -15.30 22.16 4.12
C GLY A 80 -16.50 21.28 4.53
N PRO A 81 -17.55 21.87 5.12
CA PRO A 81 -18.80 21.15 5.38
C PRO A 81 -19.32 20.52 4.07
N GLY A 82 -19.43 19.19 4.03
CA GLY A 82 -19.84 18.41 2.85
C GLY A 82 -18.74 17.57 2.18
N ALA A 83 -17.48 17.65 2.61
CA ALA A 83 -16.41 16.81 2.08
C ALA A 83 -16.41 15.40 2.71
N LEU A 84 -16.33 14.35 1.88
CA LEU A 84 -16.23 12.95 2.32
C LEU A 84 -15.06 12.76 3.30
N PRO A 85 -15.20 11.89 4.31
CA PRO A 85 -14.17 11.71 5.32
C PRO A 85 -12.90 11.17 4.65
N HIS A 86 -11.78 11.87 4.82
CA HIS A 86 -10.43 11.52 4.33
C HIS A 86 -10.07 10.03 4.52
N ARG A 87 -10.67 9.38 5.52
CA ARG A 87 -10.60 7.94 5.77
C ARG A 87 -11.07 7.07 4.61
N GLU A 88 -12.14 7.45 3.90
CA GLU A 88 -12.69 6.68 2.77
C GLU A 88 -11.80 6.78 1.54
N LEU A 89 -11.22 7.96 1.27
CA LEU A 89 -10.20 8.14 0.23
C LEU A 89 -9.00 7.22 0.46
N LEU A 90 -8.50 7.17 1.70
CA LEU A 90 -7.39 6.29 2.06
C LEU A 90 -7.76 4.80 1.94
N ARG A 91 -8.99 4.42 2.31
CA ARG A 91 -9.47 3.04 2.16
C ARG A 91 -9.56 2.62 0.70
N LEU A 92 -10.10 3.47 -0.17
CA LEU A 92 -10.19 3.18 -1.61
C LEU A 92 -8.79 3.08 -2.23
N PHE A 93 -7.89 3.99 -1.88
CA PHE A 93 -6.52 3.98 -2.40
C PHE A 93 -5.69 2.79 -1.91
N ALA A 94 -5.97 2.27 -0.71
CA ALA A 94 -5.30 1.10 -0.14
C ALA A 94 -5.96 -0.24 -0.51
N ALA A 95 -7.07 -0.24 -1.26
CA ALA A 95 -7.81 -1.46 -1.59
C ALA A 95 -6.98 -2.50 -2.35
N PRO A 96 -6.21 -2.15 -3.42
CA PRO A 96 -5.42 -3.13 -4.16
C PRO A 96 -4.39 -3.86 -3.28
N MET A 97 -3.73 -3.14 -2.37
CA MET A 97 -2.76 -3.73 -1.43
C MET A 97 -3.44 -4.64 -0.41
N SER A 98 -4.65 -4.28 0.03
CA SER A 98 -5.42 -5.09 0.98
C SER A 98 -5.87 -6.41 0.34
N GLU A 99 -6.27 -6.38 -0.93
CA GLU A 99 -6.64 -7.57 -1.71
C GLU A 99 -5.43 -8.48 -1.96
N ALA A 100 -4.30 -7.91 -2.38
CA ALA A 100 -3.05 -8.66 -2.57
C ALA A 100 -2.58 -9.35 -1.28
N TYR A 101 -2.68 -8.66 -0.13
CA TYR A 101 -2.34 -9.24 1.16
C TYR A 101 -3.26 -10.39 1.56
N ARG A 102 -4.57 -10.28 1.32
CA ARG A 102 -5.52 -11.38 1.58
C ARG A 102 -5.22 -12.60 0.73
N ALA A 103 -5.02 -12.41 -0.58
CA ALA A 103 -4.69 -13.50 -1.50
C ALA A 103 -3.38 -14.20 -1.11
N TRP A 104 -2.35 -13.44 -0.73
CA TRP A 104 -1.11 -14.01 -0.22
C TRP A 104 -1.34 -14.82 1.06
N LYS A 105 -2.12 -14.29 2.00
CA LYS A 105 -2.40 -14.96 3.27
C LYS A 105 -3.19 -16.26 3.08
N GLU A 106 -4.23 -16.23 2.25
CA GLU A 106 -5.01 -17.43 1.89
C GLU A 106 -4.13 -18.50 1.26
N ALA A 107 -3.22 -18.12 0.37
CA ALA A 107 -2.25 -19.05 -0.22
C ALA A 107 -1.23 -19.61 0.79
N GLN A 108 -0.89 -18.86 1.85
CA GLN A 108 -0.03 -19.35 2.93
C GLN A 108 -0.79 -20.31 3.86
N ASP A 109 -2.06 -20.02 4.15
CA ASP A 109 -2.89 -20.85 5.02
C ASP A 109 -3.24 -22.18 4.33
N ALA A 110 -3.55 -22.18 3.02
CA ALA A 110 -3.76 -23.41 2.25
C ALA A 110 -2.54 -24.35 2.26
N LYS A 111 -1.32 -23.80 2.18
CA LYS A 111 -0.07 -24.59 2.26
C LYS A 111 0.18 -25.23 3.61
N LYS A 112 -0.45 -24.73 4.68
CA LYS A 112 -0.34 -25.31 6.02
C LYS A 112 -1.36 -26.41 6.27
N GLU A 113 -2.48 -26.42 5.55
CA GLU A 113 -3.50 -27.48 5.65
C GLU A 113 -3.12 -28.74 4.83
N GLU A 114 -2.22 -28.61 3.86
CA GLU A 114 -1.68 -29.74 3.07
C GLU A 114 -0.46 -30.44 3.71
N ALA A 115 0.04 -29.95 4.85
CA ALA A 115 1.25 -30.44 5.54
C ALA A 115 0.92 -31.10 6.90
#